data_AF-A0A7K1NK74-F1
#
_entry.id   AF-A0A7K1NK74-F1
#
_cell.length_a   1.000
_cell.length_b   1.000
_cell.length_c   1.000
_cell.angle_alpha   90.00
_cell.angle_beta   90.00
_cell.angle_gamma   90.00
#
_symmetry.space_group_name_H-M   'P 1'
#
loop_
_entity.id
_entity.type
_entity.pdbx_description
1 polymer ?
#
loop_
_entity_poly.entity_id
_entity_poly.type
_entity_poly.pdbx_seq_one_letter_code
_entity_poly.pdbx_strand_id
1 'polypeptide(L)'
;MTNNLSVVINADAPQVWTMLREPSKVAQWHGWQAEDLDAEIKEIYFSGDVEESPDHTSLTVHGGDTFELHPEPNGTRVSVTRGAIDHDSEWAAWDEDITQGWLTFLQQLRFALERHPHGKRHTLFLHLTEGQGSAIEKLGLADLPAPGESYQLALGTGEKISGKVWYRTSHQVGVTVHDYAEHGEGLLVVADHPAIKDVREEGEGSLVIASTYDLGAARLDAIRSSWDAWRAEHYPASEPVS
;
A
#
# COMPACT_ATOMS: atom_id res chain seq x y z
N MET A 1 -14.55 -1.39 -17.69
CA MET A 1 -13.80 -2.66 -17.63
C MET A 1 -13.63 -2.96 -16.17
N THR A 2 -13.96 -4.17 -15.69
CA THR A 2 -13.82 -4.48 -14.27
C THR A 2 -12.34 -4.52 -13.91
N ASN A 3 -11.89 -3.54 -13.14
CA ASN A 3 -10.53 -3.44 -12.58
C ASN A 3 -10.38 -4.51 -11.49
N ASN A 4 -10.25 -5.78 -11.89
CA ASN A 4 -10.05 -6.89 -10.96
C ASN A 4 -8.56 -6.94 -10.57
N LEU A 5 -8.27 -6.50 -9.35
CA LEU A 5 -6.94 -6.54 -8.74
C LEU A 5 -6.79 -7.89 -8.04
N SER A 6 -5.70 -8.63 -8.27
CA SER A 6 -5.54 -9.93 -7.62
C SER A 6 -4.09 -10.23 -7.25
N VAL A 7 -3.90 -10.88 -6.10
CA VAL A 7 -2.63 -11.43 -5.64
C VAL A 7 -2.85 -12.84 -5.09
N VAL A 8 -1.83 -13.69 -5.16
CA VAL A 8 -1.80 -14.95 -4.41
C VAL A 8 -1.01 -14.71 -3.14
N ILE A 9 -1.63 -14.98 -2.00
CA ILE A 9 -1.02 -14.88 -0.67
C ILE A 9 -0.67 -16.28 -0.21
N ASN A 10 0.57 -16.52 0.20
CA ASN A 10 1.00 -17.77 0.83
C ASN A 10 0.48 -17.90 2.28
N ALA A 11 -0.84 -17.92 2.42
CA ALA A 11 -1.60 -18.11 3.65
C ALA A 11 -2.93 -18.81 3.31
N ASP A 12 -3.51 -19.53 4.26
CA ASP A 12 -4.82 -20.15 4.06
C ASP A 12 -5.95 -19.11 4.10
N ALA A 13 -7.11 -19.46 3.52
CA ALA A 13 -8.24 -18.53 3.45
C ALA A 13 -8.75 -18.09 4.84
N PRO A 14 -8.81 -18.95 5.87
CA PRO A 14 -9.12 -18.52 7.23
C PRO A 14 -8.17 -17.45 7.80
N GLN A 15 -6.86 -17.54 7.54
CA GLN A 15 -5.87 -16.54 7.96
C GLN A 15 -6.11 -15.20 7.24
N VAL A 16 -6.35 -15.24 5.92
CA VAL A 16 -6.70 -14.04 5.15
C VAL A 16 -7.99 -13.41 5.68
N TRP A 17 -9.02 -14.22 5.91
CA TRP A 17 -10.30 -13.77 6.45
C TRP A 17 -10.14 -13.07 7.80
N THR A 18 -9.31 -13.62 8.68
CA THR A 18 -8.99 -13.00 9.98
C THR A 18 -8.39 -11.60 9.79
N MET A 19 -7.53 -11.41 8.79
CA MET A 19 -6.94 -10.10 8.48
C MET A 19 -7.95 -9.07 7.96
N LEU A 20 -9.10 -9.50 7.43
CA LEU A 20 -10.19 -8.65 6.94
C LEU A 20 -11.23 -8.34 8.02
N ARG A 21 -11.34 -9.18 9.06
CA ARG A 21 -12.44 -9.11 10.03
C ARG A 21 -12.01 -8.76 11.47
N GLU A 22 -10.72 -8.72 11.77
CA GLU A 22 -10.24 -8.20 13.05
C GLU A 22 -9.70 -6.77 12.88
N PRO A 23 -10.29 -5.72 13.51
CA PRO A 23 -9.85 -4.33 13.30
C PRO A 23 -8.36 -4.10 13.54
N SER A 24 -7.80 -4.71 14.58
CA SER A 24 -6.37 -4.61 14.89
C SER A 24 -5.47 -5.29 13.84
N LYS A 25 -5.99 -6.29 13.13
CA LYS A 25 -5.32 -6.95 12.00
C LYS A 25 -5.47 -6.15 10.72
N VAL A 26 -6.64 -5.55 10.47
CA VAL A 26 -6.85 -4.62 9.36
C VAL A 26 -5.83 -3.48 9.43
N ALA A 27 -5.60 -2.92 10.62
CA ALA A 27 -4.60 -1.88 10.86
C ALA A 27 -3.14 -2.31 10.56
N GLN A 28 -2.85 -3.61 10.40
CA GLN A 28 -1.51 -4.10 10.03
C GLN A 28 -1.24 -4.08 8.53
N TRP A 29 -2.22 -3.74 7.68
CA TRP A 29 -2.04 -3.70 6.22
C TRP A 29 -2.83 -2.59 5.50
N HIS A 30 -3.98 -2.19 6.02
CA HIS A 30 -4.79 -1.11 5.45
C HIS A 30 -4.34 0.26 5.96
N GLY A 31 -4.40 1.26 5.09
CA GLY A 31 -4.05 2.64 5.42
C GLY A 31 -2.61 2.83 5.92
N TRP A 32 -2.41 3.96 6.58
CA TRP A 32 -1.18 4.36 7.27
C TRP A 32 -1.51 4.92 8.65
N GLN A 33 -0.51 5.05 9.51
CA GLN A 33 -0.64 5.59 10.85
C GLN A 33 -1.09 7.05 10.80
N ALA A 34 -2.36 7.27 11.14
CA ALA A 34 -2.99 8.57 11.29
C ALA A 34 -3.97 8.52 12.48
N GLU A 35 -4.38 9.68 12.99
CA GLU A 35 -5.29 9.75 14.15
C GLU A 35 -6.68 9.16 13.85
N ASP A 36 -7.09 9.17 12.59
CA ASP A 36 -8.39 8.75 12.07
C ASP A 36 -8.41 7.32 11.48
N LEU A 37 -7.26 6.62 11.39
CA LEU A 37 -7.18 5.26 10.83
C LEU A 37 -8.18 4.29 11.48
N ASP A 38 -8.35 4.36 12.80
CA ASP A 38 -9.30 3.50 13.53
C ASP A 38 -10.76 3.80 13.16
N ALA A 39 -11.08 5.04 12.79
CA ALA A 39 -12.41 5.44 12.34
C ALA A 39 -12.63 5.01 10.88
N GLU A 40 -11.65 5.25 10.01
CA GLU A 40 -11.63 4.81 8.61
C GLU A 40 -11.84 3.29 8.51
N ILE A 41 -11.08 2.49 9.27
CA ILE A 41 -11.23 1.02 9.29
C ILE A 41 -12.65 0.61 9.66
N LYS A 42 -13.24 1.27 10.67
CA LYS A 42 -14.61 0.95 11.11
C LYS A 42 -15.64 1.31 10.04
N GLU A 43 -15.47 2.44 9.38
CA GLU A 43 -16.33 2.90 8.31
C GLU A 43 -16.26 1.94 7.12
N ILE A 44 -15.06 1.58 6.66
CA ILE A 44 -14.88 0.75 5.46
C ILE A 44 -15.29 -0.71 5.72
N TYR A 45 -14.78 -1.33 6.78
CA TYR A 45 -14.88 -2.79 6.97
C TYR A 45 -15.95 -3.23 7.97
N PHE A 46 -16.56 -2.30 8.72
CA PHE A 46 -17.45 -2.66 9.84
C PHE A 46 -18.73 -1.79 9.93
N SER A 47 -19.05 -1.03 8.89
CA SER A 47 -20.33 -0.33 8.80
C SER A 47 -21.50 -1.30 8.65
N GLY A 48 -22.73 -0.81 8.83
CA GLY A 48 -23.94 -1.63 8.82
C GLY A 48 -24.34 -2.18 7.45
N ASP A 49 -23.73 -1.69 6.37
CA ASP A 49 -23.96 -2.09 4.98
C ASP A 49 -22.85 -3.01 4.42
N VAL A 50 -21.87 -3.41 5.25
CA VAL A 50 -20.89 -4.44 4.90
C VAL A 50 -21.59 -5.80 4.80
N GLU A 51 -21.33 -6.52 3.70
CA GLU A 51 -21.92 -7.82 3.43
C GLU A 51 -20.85 -8.92 3.41
N GLU A 52 -21.08 -9.99 4.17
CA GLU A 52 -20.19 -11.14 4.27
C GLU A 52 -20.86 -12.39 3.70
N SER A 53 -20.13 -13.19 2.92
CA SER A 53 -20.65 -14.47 2.46
C SER A 53 -20.68 -15.49 3.63
N PRO A 54 -21.68 -16.39 3.71
CA PRO A 54 -21.80 -17.35 4.81
C PRO A 54 -20.64 -18.35 4.93
N ASP A 55 -19.88 -18.53 3.85
CA ASP A 55 -18.72 -19.42 3.76
C ASP A 55 -17.37 -18.70 3.95
N HIS A 56 -17.39 -17.40 4.27
CA HIS A 56 -16.20 -16.58 4.51
C HIS A 56 -15.23 -16.53 3.32
N THR A 57 -15.79 -16.49 2.11
CA THR A 57 -15.02 -16.38 0.86
C THR A 57 -15.23 -15.05 0.14
N SER A 58 -16.18 -14.23 0.58
CA SER A 58 -16.42 -12.90 0.01
C SER A 58 -16.83 -11.87 1.06
N LEU A 59 -16.32 -10.66 0.92
CA LEU A 59 -16.59 -9.50 1.78
C LEU A 59 -16.80 -8.26 0.89
N THR A 60 -18.02 -7.74 0.83
CA THR A 60 -18.29 -6.44 0.23
C THR A 60 -18.20 -5.38 1.30
N VAL A 61 -17.22 -4.49 1.17
CA VAL A 61 -16.98 -3.39 2.12
C VAL A 61 -17.88 -2.19 1.82
N HIS A 62 -17.93 -1.24 2.75
CA HIS A 62 -18.57 0.05 2.50
C HIS A 62 -18.01 0.70 1.24
N GLY A 63 -18.89 1.31 0.44
CA GLY A 63 -18.55 1.80 -0.90
C GLY A 63 -18.70 0.75 -2.02
N GLY A 64 -18.99 -0.51 -1.67
CA GLY A 64 -19.39 -1.54 -2.62
C GLY A 64 -18.24 -2.31 -3.29
N ASP A 65 -17.01 -2.12 -2.84
CA ASP A 65 -15.86 -2.91 -3.29
C ASP A 65 -15.90 -4.31 -2.65
N THR A 66 -15.63 -5.35 -3.43
CA THR A 66 -15.76 -6.74 -2.98
C THR A 66 -14.43 -7.46 -2.98
N PHE A 67 -14.03 -7.97 -1.82
CA PHE A 67 -12.97 -8.97 -1.67
C PHE A 67 -13.52 -10.36 -1.98
N GLU A 68 -12.77 -11.16 -2.74
CA GLU A 68 -13.04 -12.57 -2.98
C GLU A 68 -11.79 -13.40 -2.64
N LEU A 69 -11.99 -14.49 -1.91
CA LEU A 69 -10.96 -15.42 -1.46
C LEU A 69 -11.18 -16.76 -2.15
N HIS A 70 -10.22 -17.15 -2.98
CA HIS A 70 -10.21 -18.43 -3.65
C HIS A 70 -9.03 -19.27 -3.14
N PRO A 71 -9.29 -20.31 -2.31
CA PRO A 71 -8.24 -21.24 -1.91
C PRO A 71 -7.57 -21.90 -3.11
N GLU A 72 -6.25 -21.93 -3.13
CA GLU A 72 -5.41 -22.53 -4.17
C GLU A 72 -4.34 -23.45 -3.53
N PRO A 73 -3.69 -24.35 -4.29
CA PRO A 73 -2.70 -25.26 -3.73
C PRO A 73 -1.53 -24.58 -2.98
N ASN A 74 -1.17 -23.35 -3.36
CA ASN A 74 -0.04 -22.62 -2.80
C ASN A 74 -0.45 -21.43 -1.92
N GLY A 75 -1.70 -21.41 -1.43
CA GLY A 75 -2.22 -20.34 -0.58
C GLY A 75 -3.62 -19.91 -0.98
N THR A 76 -3.89 -18.61 -0.98
CA THR A 76 -5.21 -18.07 -1.30
C THR A 76 -5.05 -16.96 -2.32
N ARG A 77 -5.75 -17.07 -3.45
CA ARG A 77 -5.91 -15.94 -4.37
C ARG A 77 -6.92 -14.99 -3.76
N VAL A 78 -6.49 -13.77 -3.52
CA VAL A 78 -7.36 -12.68 -3.07
C VAL A 78 -7.55 -11.73 -4.25
N SER A 79 -8.80 -11.42 -4.56
CA SER A 79 -9.16 -10.40 -5.54
C SER A 79 -9.97 -9.28 -4.91
N VAL A 80 -9.83 -8.07 -5.45
CA VAL A 80 -10.70 -6.93 -5.18
C VAL A 80 -11.37 -6.55 -6.49
N THR A 81 -12.70 -6.60 -6.50
CA THR A 81 -13.52 -6.09 -7.59
C THR A 81 -14.11 -4.75 -7.15
N ARG A 82 -13.86 -3.70 -7.95
CA ARG A 82 -14.43 -2.38 -7.68
C ARG A 82 -15.96 -2.40 -7.80
N GLY A 83 -16.64 -1.70 -6.91
CA GLY A 83 -18.06 -1.40 -6.99
C GLY A 83 -18.40 -0.66 -8.28
N ALA A 84 -19.68 -0.63 -8.64
CA ALA A 84 -20.13 0.12 -9.81
C ALA A 84 -19.84 1.62 -9.59
N ILE A 85 -19.10 2.23 -10.53
CA ILE A 85 -18.83 3.67 -10.50
C ILE A 85 -20.14 4.42 -10.60
N ASP A 86 -20.42 5.25 -9.60
CA ASP A 86 -21.43 6.28 -9.72
C ASP A 86 -20.85 7.42 -10.58
N HIS A 87 -21.23 7.46 -11.85
CA HIS A 87 -20.72 8.47 -12.80
C HIS A 87 -21.19 9.89 -12.50
N ASP A 88 -22.22 10.06 -11.66
CA ASP A 88 -22.70 11.37 -11.21
C ASP A 88 -21.97 11.84 -9.95
N SER A 89 -21.12 11.00 -9.36
CA SER A 89 -20.30 11.32 -8.19
C SER A 89 -19.06 12.12 -8.56
N GLU A 90 -18.66 13.06 -7.69
CA GLU A 90 -17.39 13.78 -7.80
C GLU A 90 -16.17 12.83 -7.75
N TRP A 91 -16.36 11.63 -7.22
CA TRP A 91 -15.34 10.58 -7.12
C TRP A 91 -15.12 9.81 -8.43
N ALA A 92 -15.99 9.97 -9.44
CA ALA A 92 -15.87 9.26 -10.70
C ALA A 92 -14.55 9.56 -11.44
N ALA A 93 -14.01 10.78 -11.30
CA ALA A 93 -12.73 11.16 -11.88
C ALA A 93 -11.52 10.50 -11.18
N TRP A 94 -11.72 10.01 -9.95
CA TRP A 94 -10.69 9.45 -9.08
C TRP A 94 -10.70 7.90 -9.05
N ASP A 95 -11.53 7.25 -9.86
CA ASP A 95 -11.69 5.79 -9.86
C ASP A 95 -10.35 5.03 -10.03
N GLU A 96 -9.48 5.53 -10.91
CA GLU A 96 -8.16 4.93 -11.12
C GLU A 96 -7.26 5.10 -9.90
N ASP A 97 -7.26 6.26 -9.24
CA ASP A 97 -6.50 6.48 -8.00
C ASP A 97 -6.95 5.52 -6.90
N ILE A 98 -8.26 5.38 -6.73
CA ILE A 98 -8.80 4.48 -5.72
C ILE A 98 -8.47 3.02 -6.08
N THR A 99 -8.46 2.66 -7.36
CA THR A 99 -8.01 1.35 -7.85
C THR A 99 -6.53 1.13 -7.53
N GLN A 100 -5.68 2.13 -7.75
CA GLN A 100 -4.26 2.06 -7.37
C GLN A 100 -4.08 1.94 -5.84
N GLY A 101 -4.88 2.66 -5.04
CA GLY A 101 -4.89 2.52 -3.59
C GLY A 101 -5.22 1.09 -3.13
N TRP A 102 -6.25 0.47 -3.71
CA TRP A 102 -6.58 -0.92 -3.43
C TRP A 102 -5.46 -1.90 -3.79
N LEU A 103 -4.76 -1.67 -4.90
CA LEU A 103 -3.60 -2.49 -5.26
C LEU A 103 -2.51 -2.38 -4.19
N THR A 104 -2.22 -1.17 -3.73
CA THR A 104 -1.26 -0.93 -2.65
C THR A 104 -1.67 -1.68 -1.38
N PHE A 105 -2.92 -1.56 -0.94
CA PHE A 105 -3.41 -2.26 0.26
C PHE A 105 -3.38 -3.79 0.11
N LEU A 106 -3.72 -4.31 -1.07
CA LEU A 106 -3.67 -5.75 -1.35
C LEU A 106 -2.23 -6.30 -1.28
N GLN A 107 -1.25 -5.54 -1.77
CA GLN A 107 0.16 -5.90 -1.66
C GLN A 107 0.68 -5.81 -0.21
N GLN A 108 0.20 -4.83 0.57
CA GLN A 108 0.50 -4.74 2.00
C GLN A 108 -0.12 -5.90 2.80
N LEU A 109 -1.35 -6.33 2.48
CA LEU A 109 -2.00 -7.48 3.09
C LEU A 109 -1.19 -8.75 2.85
N ARG A 110 -0.80 -8.98 1.59
CA ARG A 110 0.09 -10.10 1.22
C ARG A 110 1.40 -10.05 2.00
N PHE A 111 2.03 -8.87 2.08
CA PHE A 111 3.30 -8.71 2.77
C PHE A 111 3.18 -9.00 4.27
N ALA A 112 2.16 -8.44 4.92
CA ALA A 112 1.90 -8.64 6.35
C ALA A 112 1.69 -10.13 6.66
N LEU A 113 0.89 -10.85 5.88
CA LEU A 113 0.65 -12.29 6.08
C LEU A 113 1.89 -13.14 5.82
N GLU A 114 2.62 -12.89 4.73
CA GLU A 114 3.75 -13.73 4.33
C GLU A 114 5.01 -13.48 5.15
N ARG A 115 5.21 -12.24 5.65
CA ARG A 115 6.46 -11.83 6.30
C ARG A 115 6.31 -11.47 7.77
N HIS A 116 5.17 -10.94 8.19
CA HIS A 116 4.95 -10.39 9.53
C HIS A 116 3.59 -10.74 10.14
N PRO A 117 3.17 -12.03 10.18
CA PRO A 117 1.84 -12.40 10.68
C PRO A 117 1.61 -12.04 12.16
N HIS A 118 2.69 -11.73 12.89
CA HIS A 118 2.70 -11.35 14.29
C HIS A 118 3.47 -10.06 14.58
N GLY A 119 4.03 -9.42 13.56
CA GLY A 119 4.82 -8.20 13.73
C GLY A 119 3.93 -6.98 13.92
N LYS A 120 4.44 -5.96 14.60
CA LYS A 120 3.74 -4.68 14.76
C LYS A 120 4.19 -3.73 13.65
N ARG A 121 3.26 -3.38 12.75
CA ARG A 121 3.52 -2.42 11.67
C ARG A 121 3.56 -0.99 12.19
N HIS A 122 4.58 -0.27 11.76
CA HIS A 122 4.69 1.19 11.81
C HIS A 122 4.82 1.71 10.39
N THR A 123 4.12 2.77 10.02
CA THR A 123 4.19 3.34 8.67
C THR A 123 4.72 4.75 8.70
N LEU A 124 5.47 5.09 7.67
CA LEU A 124 5.74 6.46 7.26
C LEU A 124 4.97 6.71 5.98
N PHE A 125 4.18 7.78 5.95
CA PHE A 125 3.41 8.15 4.76
C PHE A 125 3.75 9.55 4.29
N LEU A 126 4.02 9.66 2.99
CA LEU A 126 4.20 10.93 2.30
C LEU A 126 3.23 11.02 1.13
N HIS A 127 2.40 12.05 1.17
CA HIS A 127 1.62 12.49 0.03
C HIS A 127 2.39 13.62 -0.67
N LEU A 128 3.02 13.29 -1.80
CA LEU A 128 3.84 14.20 -2.57
C LEU A 128 2.95 14.92 -3.59
N THR A 129 2.84 16.23 -3.44
CA THR A 129 2.05 17.16 -4.24
C THR A 129 2.98 18.12 -5.00
N GLU A 130 2.53 18.63 -6.14
CA GLU A 130 3.18 19.73 -6.87
C GLU A 130 4.65 19.50 -7.30
N GLY A 131 5.11 18.25 -7.31
CA GLY A 131 6.43 17.90 -7.83
C GLY A 131 6.36 17.49 -9.30
N GLN A 132 7.28 17.99 -10.12
CA GLN A 132 7.39 17.57 -11.51
C GLN A 132 8.08 16.22 -11.61
N GLY A 133 7.41 15.23 -12.19
CA GLY A 133 7.98 13.94 -12.53
C GLY A 133 7.92 12.89 -11.42
N SER A 134 8.13 11.65 -11.84
CA SER A 134 7.97 10.42 -11.05
C SER A 134 8.82 10.41 -9.78
N ALA A 135 8.19 10.09 -8.64
CA ALA A 135 8.92 9.79 -7.40
C ALA A 135 9.70 8.47 -7.52
N ILE A 136 9.19 7.51 -8.29
CA ILE A 136 9.88 6.24 -8.58
C ILE A 136 11.24 6.53 -9.24
N GLU A 137 11.28 7.43 -10.22
CA GLU A 137 12.53 7.85 -10.88
C GLU A 137 13.45 8.62 -9.94
N LYS A 138 12.95 9.62 -9.21
CA LYS A 138 13.74 10.44 -8.27
C LYS A 138 14.35 9.63 -7.14
N LEU A 139 13.70 8.54 -6.73
CA LEU A 139 14.20 7.60 -5.73
C LEU A 139 15.16 6.54 -6.29
N GLY A 140 15.36 6.50 -7.61
CA GLY A 140 16.25 5.55 -8.27
C GLY A 140 15.66 4.14 -8.42
N LEU A 141 14.33 4.03 -8.46
CA LEU A 141 13.60 2.75 -8.47
C LEU A 141 13.11 2.33 -9.87
N ALA A 142 13.37 3.12 -10.91
CA ALA A 142 12.92 2.84 -12.28
C ALA A 142 13.59 1.59 -12.89
N ASP A 143 14.88 1.39 -12.63
CA ASP A 143 15.70 0.34 -13.25
C ASP A 143 15.88 -0.90 -12.35
N LEU A 144 14.87 -1.21 -11.54
CA LEU A 144 14.87 -2.40 -10.69
C LEU A 144 14.81 -3.71 -11.50
N PRO A 145 15.36 -4.82 -10.97
CA PRO A 145 15.22 -6.13 -11.58
C PRO A 145 13.77 -6.64 -11.55
N ALA A 146 13.55 -7.87 -12.04
CA ALA A 146 12.22 -8.46 -12.07
C ALA A 146 11.67 -8.72 -10.65
N PRO A 147 10.33 -8.72 -10.43
CA PRO A 147 9.74 -9.12 -9.17
C PRO A 147 10.27 -10.47 -8.66
N GLY A 148 10.63 -10.53 -7.38
CA GLY A 148 11.26 -11.67 -6.72
C GLY A 148 12.80 -11.66 -6.74
N GLU A 149 13.43 -10.87 -7.61
CA GLU A 149 14.88 -10.74 -7.68
C GLU A 149 15.42 -9.74 -6.65
N SER A 150 16.66 -9.97 -6.23
CA SER A 150 17.35 -9.12 -5.25
C SER A 150 17.85 -7.82 -5.88
N TYR A 151 17.86 -6.76 -5.09
CA TYR A 151 18.42 -5.46 -5.49
C TYR A 151 19.26 -4.86 -4.35
N GLN A 152 20.13 -3.92 -4.72
CA GLN A 152 20.86 -3.06 -3.79
C GLN A 152 21.15 -1.73 -4.48
N LEU A 153 20.76 -0.62 -3.84
CA LEU A 153 20.93 0.74 -4.38
C LEU A 153 20.97 1.79 -3.27
N ALA A 154 21.28 3.03 -3.64
CA ALA A 154 21.06 4.19 -2.79
C ALA A 154 19.81 4.93 -3.26
N LEU A 155 18.87 5.16 -2.36
CA LEU A 155 17.68 5.97 -2.63
C LEU A 155 18.06 7.43 -2.88
N GLY A 156 17.13 8.18 -3.48
CA GLY A 156 17.21 9.64 -3.55
C GLY A 156 17.35 10.30 -2.17
N THR A 157 16.87 9.65 -1.09
CA THR A 157 17.07 10.07 0.30
C THR A 157 18.53 9.97 0.77
N GLY A 158 19.40 9.31 0.01
CA GLY A 158 20.77 8.95 0.38
C GLY A 158 20.90 7.63 1.15
N GLU A 159 19.77 7.02 1.56
CA GLU A 159 19.76 5.74 2.26
C GLU A 159 20.19 4.60 1.35
N LYS A 160 21.12 3.75 1.81
CA LYS A 160 21.47 2.51 1.11
C LYS A 160 20.50 1.42 1.51
N ILE A 161 19.72 0.93 0.55
CA ILE A 161 18.72 -0.11 0.79
C ILE A 161 19.06 -1.37 -0.02
N SER A 162 18.59 -2.50 0.49
CA SER A 162 18.67 -3.79 -0.19
C SER A 162 17.50 -4.68 0.22
N GLY A 163 17.17 -5.64 -0.64
CA GLY A 163 16.06 -6.56 -0.44
C GLY A 163 15.69 -7.21 -1.76
N LYS A 164 14.39 -7.41 -1.98
CA LYS A 164 13.82 -7.96 -3.21
C LYS A 164 12.76 -7.05 -3.78
N VAL A 165 12.61 -7.07 -5.09
CA VAL A 165 11.47 -6.42 -5.75
C VAL A 165 10.21 -7.20 -5.40
N TRP A 166 9.25 -6.56 -4.74
CA TRP A 166 8.01 -7.19 -4.28
C TRP A 166 6.97 -7.27 -5.40
N TYR A 167 6.73 -6.15 -6.07
CA TYR A 167 5.89 -6.05 -7.26
C TYR A 167 6.24 -4.79 -8.06
N ARG A 168 5.83 -4.77 -9.33
CA ARG A 168 5.93 -3.61 -10.21
C ARG A 168 4.70 -3.51 -11.11
N THR A 169 4.20 -2.30 -11.31
CA THR A 169 3.18 -1.95 -12.31
C THR A 169 3.65 -0.73 -13.10
N SER A 170 2.79 -0.17 -13.96
CA SER A 170 3.07 1.10 -14.62
C SER A 170 3.11 2.28 -13.65
N HIS A 171 2.35 2.22 -12.55
CA HIS A 171 2.18 3.33 -11.61
C HIS A 171 2.84 3.08 -10.26
N GLN A 172 3.20 1.85 -9.92
CA GLN A 172 3.68 1.52 -8.59
C GLN A 172 4.88 0.58 -8.61
N VAL A 173 5.75 0.79 -7.62
CA VAL A 173 6.84 -0.12 -7.29
C VAL A 173 6.73 -0.46 -5.81
N GLY A 174 6.86 -1.75 -5.49
CA GLY A 174 7.04 -2.22 -4.13
C GLY A 174 8.35 -2.96 -4.00
N VAL A 175 9.14 -2.64 -2.97
CA VAL A 175 10.39 -3.34 -2.66
C VAL A 175 10.45 -3.69 -1.19
N THR A 176 10.97 -4.89 -0.87
CA THR A 176 11.31 -5.23 0.50
C THR A 176 12.59 -4.49 0.89
N VAL A 177 12.72 -4.09 2.14
CA VAL A 177 13.90 -3.37 2.66
C VAL A 177 14.39 -4.06 3.91
N HIS A 178 15.59 -4.66 3.87
CA HIS A 178 16.15 -5.44 4.99
C HIS A 178 16.18 -4.64 6.31
N ASP A 179 16.60 -3.37 6.26
CA ASP A 179 16.82 -2.57 7.47
C ASP A 179 15.54 -1.88 8.01
N TYR A 180 14.37 -2.18 7.44
CA TYR A 180 13.08 -1.63 7.86
C TYR A 180 12.33 -2.53 8.85
N ALA A 181 12.94 -3.62 9.30
CA ALA A 181 12.40 -4.45 10.37
C ALA A 181 13.50 -4.90 11.33
N GLU A 182 13.17 -5.10 12.62
CA GLU A 182 14.13 -5.69 13.57
C GLU A 182 14.44 -7.16 13.20
N HIS A 183 13.43 -7.87 12.71
CA HIS A 183 13.53 -9.22 12.18
C HIS A 183 12.81 -9.30 10.83
N GLY A 184 13.50 -9.73 9.77
CA GLY A 184 12.92 -9.86 8.44
C GLY A 184 13.19 -8.64 7.55
N GLU A 185 12.15 -8.08 6.93
CA GLU A 185 12.24 -6.97 5.99
C GLU A 185 11.05 -6.03 6.21
N GLY A 186 11.17 -4.73 5.95
CA GLY A 186 10.00 -3.87 5.74
C GLY A 186 9.56 -3.86 4.28
N LEU A 187 8.55 -3.05 3.97
CA LEU A 187 8.05 -2.83 2.62
C LEU A 187 8.03 -1.33 2.32
N LEU A 188 8.69 -0.93 1.23
CA LEU A 188 8.58 0.41 0.66
C LEU A 188 7.72 0.33 -0.59
N VAL A 189 6.63 1.10 -0.62
CA VAL A 189 5.79 1.30 -1.79
C VAL A 189 5.91 2.74 -2.26
N VAL A 190 6.15 2.92 -3.55
CA VAL A 190 6.12 4.23 -4.22
C VAL A 190 5.13 4.12 -5.37
N ALA A 191 4.13 4.99 -5.37
CA ALA A 191 3.07 5.02 -6.36
C ALA A 191 2.99 6.41 -6.99
N ASP A 192 3.25 6.53 -8.28
CA ASP A 192 2.97 7.76 -9.01
C ASP A 192 1.49 7.84 -9.34
N HIS A 193 0.95 9.04 -9.19
CA HIS A 193 -0.44 9.29 -9.47
C HIS A 193 -0.73 9.23 -10.99
N PRO A 194 -1.75 8.47 -11.43
CA PRO A 194 -2.30 8.57 -12.78
C PRO A 194 -2.69 10.00 -13.15
N ALA A 195 -2.60 10.37 -14.43
CA ALA A 195 -3.18 11.63 -14.90
C ALA A 195 -4.71 11.62 -14.77
N ILE A 196 -5.30 12.75 -14.34
CA ILE A 196 -6.74 12.96 -14.32
C ILE A 196 -7.05 14.14 -15.23
N LYS A 197 -7.85 13.91 -16.27
CA LYS A 197 -8.18 14.92 -17.26
C LYS A 197 -8.73 16.19 -16.60
N ASP A 198 -8.13 17.33 -16.93
CA ASP A 198 -8.49 18.67 -16.44
C ASP A 198 -8.32 18.88 -14.91
N VAL A 199 -7.74 17.91 -14.19
CA VAL A 199 -7.54 17.95 -12.72
C VAL A 199 -6.07 17.80 -12.33
N ARG A 200 -5.35 16.84 -12.93
CA ARG A 200 -3.96 16.52 -12.58
C ARG A 200 -3.20 16.05 -13.81
N GLU A 201 -2.05 16.67 -14.09
CA GLU A 201 -1.21 16.33 -15.24
C GLU A 201 -0.42 15.03 -15.01
N GLU A 202 0.09 14.44 -16.09
CA GLU A 202 0.94 13.24 -16.00
C GLU A 202 2.23 13.55 -15.21
N GLY A 203 2.56 12.68 -14.25
CA GLY A 203 3.75 12.85 -13.40
C GLY A 203 3.60 13.93 -12.33
N GLU A 204 2.37 14.41 -12.10
CA GLU A 204 2.04 15.31 -11.00
C GLU A 204 1.61 14.51 -9.77
N GLY A 205 2.50 14.44 -8.80
CA GLY A 205 2.25 13.84 -7.48
C GLY A 205 2.44 12.33 -7.39
N SER A 206 2.72 11.89 -6.17
CA SER A 206 3.01 10.50 -5.84
C SER A 206 2.68 10.22 -4.37
N LEU A 207 2.55 8.94 -4.03
CA LEU A 207 2.42 8.45 -2.66
C LEU A 207 3.64 7.60 -2.33
N VAL A 208 4.15 7.76 -1.12
CA VAL A 208 5.19 6.89 -0.56
C VAL A 208 4.68 6.31 0.75
N ILE A 209 4.73 4.99 0.88
CA ILE A 209 4.45 4.27 2.13
C ILE A 209 5.66 3.41 2.46
N ALA A 210 6.33 3.72 3.58
CA ALA A 210 7.33 2.83 4.17
C ALA A 210 6.72 2.11 5.37
N SER A 211 6.40 0.83 5.19
CA SER A 211 5.98 -0.08 6.25
C SER A 211 7.20 -0.72 6.92
N THR A 212 7.35 -0.44 8.20
CA THR A 212 8.40 -0.95 9.08
C THR A 212 7.81 -1.85 10.16
N TYR A 213 8.60 -2.76 10.71
CA TYR A 213 8.11 -3.76 11.66
C TYR A 213 9.01 -3.88 12.87
N ASP A 214 8.41 -3.71 14.05
CA ASP A 214 9.05 -3.92 15.36
C ASP A 214 10.33 -3.08 15.61
N LEU A 215 10.58 -2.05 14.79
CA LEU A 215 11.74 -1.18 14.96
C LEU A 215 11.66 -0.36 16.25
N GLY A 216 12.80 -0.20 16.93
CA GLY A 216 12.95 0.75 18.02
C GLY A 216 12.80 2.20 17.57
N ALA A 217 12.29 3.06 18.47
CA ALA A 217 11.98 4.46 18.21
C ALA A 217 13.12 5.24 17.53
N ALA A 218 14.36 5.07 18.00
CA ALA A 218 15.51 5.77 17.42
C ALA A 218 15.77 5.43 15.94
N ARG A 219 15.50 4.18 15.52
CA ARG A 219 15.64 3.77 14.12
C ARG A 219 14.49 4.31 13.27
N LEU A 220 13.27 4.25 13.80
CA LEU A 220 12.10 4.84 13.16
C LEU A 220 12.28 6.34 12.93
N ASP A 221 12.75 7.08 13.95
CA ASP A 221 12.98 8.52 13.85
C ASP A 221 14.07 8.87 12.83
N ALA A 222 15.12 8.04 12.72
CA ALA A 222 16.16 8.24 11.72
C ALA A 222 15.63 8.05 10.29
N ILE A 223 14.85 7.00 10.05
CA ILE A 223 14.21 6.76 8.75
C ILE A 223 13.24 7.91 8.44
N ARG A 224 12.38 8.27 9.39
CA ARG A 224 11.45 9.41 9.29
C ARG A 224 12.17 10.69 8.90
N SER A 225 13.25 11.04 9.60
CA SER A 225 14.02 12.26 9.35
C SER A 225 14.65 12.28 7.96
N SER A 226 15.13 11.13 7.45
CA SER A 226 15.71 11.03 6.11
C SER A 226 14.67 11.23 5.01
N TRP A 227 13.49 10.64 5.18
CA TRP A 227 12.36 10.83 4.25
C TRP A 227 11.83 12.26 4.30
N ASP A 228 11.73 12.84 5.49
CA ASP A 228 11.23 14.20 5.68
C ASP A 228 12.15 15.24 5.02
N ALA A 229 13.47 15.07 5.19
CA ALA A 229 14.48 15.93 4.57
C ALA A 229 14.42 15.85 3.03
N TRP A 230 14.35 14.64 2.47
CA TRP A 230 14.22 14.45 1.03
C TRP A 230 12.94 15.07 0.48
N ARG A 231 11.80 14.88 1.15
CA ARG A 231 10.53 15.52 0.79
C ARG A 231 10.62 17.04 0.87
N ALA A 232 11.21 17.61 1.91
CA ALA A 232 11.37 19.06 2.04
C ALA A 232 12.23 19.66 0.93
N GLU A 233 13.24 18.93 0.43
CA GLU A 233 14.09 19.36 -0.69
C GLU A 233 13.36 19.29 -2.03
N HIS A 234 12.64 18.20 -2.30
CA HIS A 234 12.06 17.94 -3.63
C HIS A 234 10.59 18.31 -3.79
N TYR A 235 9.86 18.42 -2.67
CA TYR A 235 8.43 18.65 -2.58
C TYR A 235 8.09 19.58 -1.39
N PRO A 236 8.61 20.83 -1.38
CA PRO A 236 8.50 21.72 -0.22
C PRO A 236 7.06 22.16 0.11
N ALA A 237 6.13 22.03 -0.84
CA ALA A 237 4.71 22.34 -0.65
C ALA A 237 3.90 21.18 -0.03
N SER A 238 4.45 19.97 -0.05
CA SER A 238 3.78 18.79 0.49
C SER A 238 3.82 18.75 2.02
N GLU A 239 2.84 18.10 2.62
CA GLU A 239 2.78 17.95 4.08
C GLU A 239 3.94 17.11 4.63
N PRO A 240 4.30 17.30 5.93
CA PRO A 240 5.27 16.45 6.60
C PRO A 240 4.93 14.99 6.61
N VAL A 241 5.98 14.16 6.74
CA VAL A 241 5.80 12.72 6.88
C VAL A 241 4.91 12.44 8.10
N SER A 242 3.84 11.67 7.85
CA SER A 242 2.94 11.16 8.88
C SER A 242 3.39 9.80 9.39
#